data_AF-A0A923Q7H3-F1
#
_entry.id   AF-A0A923Q7H3-F1
#
_cell.length_a   1.000
_cell.length_b   1.000
_cell.length_c   1.000
_cell.angle_alpha   90.00
_cell.angle_beta   90.00
_cell.angle_gamma   90.00
#
_symmetry.space_group_name_H-M   'P 1'
#
loop_
_entity.id
_entity.type
_entity.pdbx_description
1 polymer ?
#
loop_
_entity_poly.entity_id
_entity_poly.type
_entity_poly.pdbx_seq_one_letter_code
_entity_poly.pdbx_strand_id
1 'polypeptide(L)' 'MRGRLLQVLREAPGPVPPELLAQVWEEPVQRARALDGLVADGLVDPLPDGRYALPG' A
#
# COMPACT_ATOMS: atom_id res chain seq x y z
N MET A 1 12.40 1.15 2.36
CA MET A 1 11.38 0.21 1.83
C MET A 1 10.01 0.86 1.60
N ARG A 2 9.52 1.82 2.41
CA ARG A 2 8.24 2.52 2.20
C ARG A 2 8.00 3.02 0.76
N GLY A 3 9.04 3.57 0.12
CA GLY A 3 8.96 4.00 -1.28
C GLY A 3 8.61 2.90 -2.29
N ARG A 4 8.92 1.62 -1.98
CA ARG A 4 8.60 0.47 -2.84
C ARG A 4 7.10 0.16 -2.83
N LEU A 5 6.40 0.30 -1.69
CA LEU A 5 4.94 0.14 -1.64
C LEU A 5 4.23 1.22 -2.46
N LEU A 6 4.71 2.46 -2.35
CA LEU A 6 4.19 3.59 -3.13
C LEU A 6 4.45 3.41 -4.63
N GLN A 7 5.60 2.83 -4.99
CA GLN A 7 5.93 2.50 -6.38
C GLN A 7 4.96 1.47 -6.95
N VAL A 8 4.68 0.38 -6.23
CA VAL A 8 3.68 -0.63 -6.65
C VAL A 8 2.32 0.01 -6.87
N LEU A 9 1.88 0.88 -5.97
CA LEU A 9 0.60 1.59 -6.09
C LEU A 9 0.55 2.53 -7.31
N ARG A 10 1.69 3.13 -7.71
CA ARG A 10 1.80 3.98 -8.91
C ARG A 10 1.87 3.19 -10.21
N GLU A 11 2.45 2.00 -10.18
CA GLU A 11 2.57 1.12 -11.33
C GLU A 11 1.29 0.32 -11.58
N ALA A 12 0.47 0.13 -10.55
CA ALA A 12 -0.80 -0.55 -10.66
C ALA A 12 -1.84 0.29 -11.42
N PRO A 13 -2.60 -0.30 -12.36
CA PRO A 13 -3.65 0.40 -13.10
C PRO A 13 -4.90 0.72 -12.25
N GLY A 14 -4.90 0.38 -10.96
CA GLY A 14 -6.03 0.54 -10.07
C GLY A 14 -5.71 0.07 -8.65
N PRO A 15 -6.74 -0.11 -7.80
CA PRO A 15 -6.54 -0.49 -6.41
C PRO A 15 -5.80 -1.82 -6.25
N VAL A 16 -4.80 -1.82 -5.38
CA VAL A 16 -3.89 -2.94 -5.15
C VAL A 16 -4.34 -3.76 -3.95
N PRO A 17 -4.50 -5.09 -4.11
CA PRO A 17 -4.82 -5.97 -3.01
C PRO A 17 -3.61 -6.22 -2.09
N PRO A 18 -3.83 -6.45 -0.79
CA PRO A 18 -2.76 -6.62 0.20
C PRO A 18 -1.84 -7.82 -0.11
N GLU A 19 -2.34 -8.84 -0.81
CA GLU A 19 -1.57 -10.00 -1.25
C GLU A 19 -0.47 -9.63 -2.26
N LEU A 20 -0.72 -8.64 -3.12
CA LEU A 20 0.28 -8.16 -4.07
C LEU A 20 1.36 -7.34 -3.35
N LEU A 21 0.96 -6.52 -2.38
CA LEU A 21 1.91 -5.80 -1.53
C LEU A 21 2.77 -6.76 -0.69
N ALA A 22 2.22 -7.91 -0.31
CA ALA A 22 2.94 -8.95 0.42
C ALA A 22 4.05 -9.63 -0.38
N GLN A 23 3.89 -9.76 -1.70
CA GLN A 23 4.93 -10.31 -2.58
C GLN A 23 6.14 -9.38 -2.72
N VAL A 24 5.91 -8.07 -2.55
CA VAL A 24 6.95 -7.04 -2.70
C VAL A 24 7.67 -6.76 -1.38
N TRP A 25 7.01 -7.09 -0.26
CA TRP A 25 7.56 -6.97 1.08
C TRP A 25 7.00 -8.05 2.00
N GLU A 26 7.80 -9.06 2.30
CA GLU A 26 7.38 -10.26 3.02
C GLU A 26 7.11 -10.01 4.52
N GLU A 27 7.84 -9.09 5.16
CA GLU A 27 7.71 -8.77 6.59
C GLU A 27 6.34 -8.15 6.98
N PRO A 28 5.40 -8.90 7.59
CA PRO A 28 4.01 -8.45 7.72
C PRO A 28 3.86 -7.25 8.66
N VAL A 29 4.57 -7.28 9.80
CA VAL A 29 4.49 -6.22 10.83
C VAL A 29 5.07 -4.90 10.32
N GLN A 30 6.19 -4.95 9.59
CA GLN A 30 6.79 -3.74 9.04
C GLN A 30 5.98 -3.19 7.88
N ARG A 31 5.41 -4.05 7.03
CA ARG A 31 4.52 -3.66 5.93
C ARG A 31 3.28 -2.95 6.45
N ALA A 32 2.59 -3.52 7.45
CA ALA A 32 1.43 -2.90 8.07
C ALA A 32 1.76 -1.51 8.62
N ARG A 33 2.82 -1.39 9.44
CA ARG A 33 3.27 -0.09 9.97
C ARG A 33 3.61 0.92 8.87
N ALA A 34 4.23 0.47 7.78
CA ALA A 34 4.56 1.35 6.66
C ALA A 34 3.31 1.83 5.91
N LEU A 35 2.31 0.96 5.72
CA LEU A 35 1.01 1.31 5.14
C LEU A 35 0.25 2.28 6.04
N ASP A 36 0.19 2.01 7.34
CA ASP A 36 -0.48 2.88 8.31
C ASP A 36 0.13 4.29 8.28
N GLY A 37 1.46 4.40 8.21
CA GLY A 37 2.14 5.69 8.06
C GLY A 37 1.87 6.38 6.72
N LEU A 38 1.72 5.62 5.63
CA LEU A 38 1.36 6.20 4.32
C LEU A 38 -0.09 6.71 4.30
N VAL A 39 -1.00 6.00 4.95
CA VAL A 39 -2.40 6.40 5.12
C VAL A 39 -2.49 7.64 6.01
N ALA A 40 -1.78 7.66 7.14
CA ALA A 40 -1.72 8.82 8.03
C ALA A 40 -1.15 10.08 7.33
N ASP A 41 -0.18 9.89 6.42
CA ASP A 41 0.39 10.96 5.61
C ASP A 41 -0.51 11.39 4.42
N GLY A 42 -1.64 10.72 4.18
CA GLY A 42 -2.53 10.98 3.05
C GLY A 42 -1.92 10.62 1.69
N LEU A 43 -0.96 9.69 1.66
CA LEU A 43 -0.28 9.25 0.44
C LEU A 43 -0.89 7.98 -0.17
N VAL A 44 -1.75 7.29 0.59
CA VAL A 44 -2.44 6.06 0.22
C VAL A 44 -3.82 6.06 0.86
N ASP A 45 -4.84 5.67 0.11
CA ASP A 45 -6.20 5.49 0.63
C ASP A 45 -6.54 4.01 0.81
N PRO A 46 -6.99 3.60 2.01
CA PRO A 46 -7.58 2.29 2.21
C PRO A 46 -9.02 2.30 1.68
N LEU A 47 -9.35 1.29 0.87
CA LEU A 47 -10.68 1.12 0.31
C LEU A 47 -11.54 0.18 1.17
N PRO A 48 -12.89 0.30 1.12
CA PRO A 48 -13.80 -0.55 1.90
C PRO A 48 -13.69 -2.05 1.60
N ASP A 49 -13.15 -2.43 0.44
CA ASP A 49 -12.92 -3.80 0.02
C ASP A 49 -11.56 -4.37 0.48
N GLY A 50 -10.82 -3.61 1.31
CA GLY A 50 -9.53 -4.01 1.87
C GLY A 50 -8.34 -3.77 0.93
N ARG A 51 -8.55 -3.11 -0.22
CA ARG A 51 -7.47 -2.72 -1.14
C ARG A 51 -6.89 -1.36 -0.80
N TYR A 52 -5.75 -1.04 -1.41
CA TYR A 52 -5.08 0.24 -1.28
C TYR A 52 -5.00 0.94 -2.63
N ALA A 53 -5.25 2.24 -2.67
CA ALA A 53 -5.12 3.05 -3.87
C ALA A 53 -4.28 4.30 -3.58
N LEU A 54 -3.79 4.96 -4.63
CA LEU A 54 -3.31 6.32 -4.49
C LEU A 54 -4.50 7.25 -4.22
N PRO A 55 -4.30 8.32 -3.43
CA PRO A 55 -5.32 9.34 -3.24
C PRO A 55 -5.69 9.97 -4.59
N GLY A 56 -6.99 10.19 -4.78
CA GLY A 56 -7.59 10.78 -5.99
C GLY A 56 -8.13 12.18 -5.75
#